data_AF-X0W381-F1
#
_entry.id   AF-X0W381-F1
#
_cell.length_a   1.000
_cell.length_b   1.000
_cell.length_c   1.000
_cell.angle_alpha   90.00
_cell.angle_beta   90.00
_cell.angle_gamma   90.00
#
_symmetry.space_group_name_H-M   'P 1'
#
loop_
_entity.id
_entity.type
_entity.pdbx_description
1 polymer ?
#
loop_
_entity_poly.entity_id
_entity_poly.type
_entity_poly.pdbx_seq_one_letter_code
_entity_poly.pdbx_strand_id
1 'polypeptide(L)'
;DVIVSRQKNQALFEEVNDVKVYRIQEREINERGKLAYLIRLIRFLIKSAILLGRKHLKESYDLIHVHSVPDFEVFASIIPKFKGAKIILDIHDLVPEFYRNKFNEGKSSILYKCLIFIEKVSIAFSDHVIISRSHFKTY
;
A
#
# COMPACT_ATOMS: atom_id res chain seq x y z
N ASP A 1 10.46 -0.61 13.40
CA ASP A 1 10.46 -1.51 12.24
C ASP A 1 9.94 -0.82 11.00
N VAL A 2 10.48 -1.19 9.83
CA VAL A 2 10.07 -0.70 8.51
C VAL A 2 9.86 -1.90 7.61
N ILE A 3 8.78 -1.92 6.83
CA ILE A 3 8.45 -3.00 5.90
C ILE A 3 8.39 -2.40 4.49
N VAL A 4 9.23 -2.90 3.57
CA VAL A 4 9.38 -2.32 2.22
C VAL A 4 9.43 -3.38 1.12
N SER A 5 9.14 -2.96 -0.12
CA SER A 5 9.39 -3.78 -1.31
C SER A 5 10.90 -3.89 -1.58
N ARG A 6 11.35 -5.09 -1.97
CA ARG A 6 12.75 -5.42 -2.29
C ARG A 6 13.09 -5.00 -3.72
N GLN A 7 14.20 -4.30 -3.90
CA GLN A 7 14.82 -4.14 -5.22
C GLN A 7 15.85 -5.26 -5.45
N LYS A 8 16.13 -5.57 -6.73
CA LYS A 8 17.14 -6.57 -7.10
C LYS A 8 18.47 -6.19 -6.43
N ASN A 9 19.14 -7.16 -5.79
CA ASN A 9 20.38 -7.01 -4.99
C ASN A 9 20.25 -6.36 -3.59
N GLN A 10 19.06 -6.27 -3.00
CA GLN A 10 18.92 -5.83 -1.60
C GLN A 10 18.76 -7.00 -0.61
N ALA A 11 19.36 -6.84 0.57
CA ALA A 11 19.24 -7.79 1.68
C ALA A 11 17.78 -7.93 2.14
N LEU A 12 17.34 -9.15 2.45
CA LEU A 12 15.97 -9.44 2.92
C LEU A 12 15.63 -8.77 4.25
N PHE A 13 16.66 -8.53 5.06
CA PHE A 13 16.60 -7.87 6.34
C PHE A 13 17.85 -7.02 6.51
N GLU A 14 17.69 -5.82 7.05
CA GLU A 14 18.81 -5.02 7.53
C GLU A 14 18.37 -4.24 8.78
N GLU A 15 19.33 -3.87 9.60
CA GLU A 15 19.12 -2.98 10.72
C GLU A 15 19.90 -1.70 10.45
N VAL A 16 19.19 -0.57 10.35
CA VAL A 16 19.76 0.74 10.03
C VAL A 16 19.42 1.67 11.18
N ASN A 17 20.41 2.13 11.94
CA ASN A 17 20.22 3.02 13.10
C ASN A 17 19.13 2.50 14.07
N ASP A 18 19.26 1.24 14.50
CA ASP A 18 18.29 0.53 15.36
C ASP A 18 16.88 0.33 14.75
N VAL A 19 16.71 0.65 13.46
CA VAL A 19 15.50 0.38 12.69
C VAL A 19 15.63 -0.92 11.93
N LYS A 20 14.84 -1.92 12.31
CA LYS A 20 14.71 -3.19 11.60
C LYS A 20 13.92 -3.01 10.30
N VAL A 21 14.58 -3.19 9.16
CA VAL A 21 14.00 -3.09 7.81
C VAL A 21 13.75 -4.50 7.26
N TYR A 22 12.50 -4.81 6.94
CA TYR A 22 12.06 -6.08 6.37
C TYR A 22 11.66 -5.88 4.90
N ARG A 23 12.36 -6.57 3.99
CA ARG A 23 12.08 -6.49 2.55
C ARG A 23 11.28 -7.71 2.11
N ILE A 24 9.98 -7.54 1.84
CA ILE A 24 9.05 -8.68 1.71
C ILE A 24 8.82 -9.18 0.29
N GLN A 25 9.01 -8.35 -0.74
CA GLN A 25 8.71 -8.77 -2.11
C GLN A 25 9.52 -8.03 -3.16
N GLU A 26 10.12 -8.77 -4.11
CA GLU A 26 10.76 -8.21 -5.29
C GLU A 26 9.77 -7.63 -6.29
N ARG A 27 10.06 -6.41 -6.75
CA ARG A 27 9.30 -5.74 -7.81
C ARG A 27 9.76 -6.24 -9.18
N GLU A 28 9.19 -7.34 -9.66
CA GLU A 28 9.39 -7.77 -11.05
C GLU A 28 8.41 -7.05 -12.00
N ILE A 29 8.94 -6.21 -12.89
CA ILE A 29 8.22 -5.50 -13.95
C ILE A 29 8.17 -6.43 -15.17
N ASN A 30 7.36 -7.48 -15.14
CA ASN A 30 7.16 -8.35 -16.29
C ASN A 30 5.65 -8.52 -16.52
N GLU A 31 5.06 -7.55 -17.20
CA GLU A 31 3.60 -7.43 -17.38
C GLU A 31 3.16 -8.13 -18.68
N ARG A 32 2.35 -9.20 -18.57
CA ARG A 32 1.63 -9.79 -19.72
C ARG A 32 0.10 -9.84 -19.56
N GLY A 33 -0.49 -9.27 -18.49
CA GLY A 33 -1.97 -9.16 -18.40
C GLY A 33 -2.54 -8.53 -17.12
N LYS A 34 -3.73 -7.89 -17.25
CA LYS A 34 -4.47 -7.20 -16.15
C LYS A 34 -4.77 -8.11 -14.95
N LEU A 35 -5.15 -9.38 -15.20
CA LEU A 35 -5.45 -10.37 -14.15
C LEU A 35 -4.20 -10.79 -13.36
N ALA A 36 -3.08 -11.01 -14.04
CA ALA A 36 -1.82 -11.38 -13.39
C ALA A 36 -1.32 -10.25 -12.47
N TYR A 37 -1.54 -8.99 -12.87
CA TYR A 37 -1.29 -7.82 -12.04
C TYR A 37 -2.18 -7.83 -10.79
N LEU A 38 -3.51 -7.95 -10.93
CA LEU A 38 -4.44 -7.97 -9.80
C LEU A 38 -4.15 -9.09 -8.79
N ILE A 39 -3.85 -10.31 -9.27
CA ILE A 39 -3.51 -11.43 -8.40
C ILE A 39 -2.24 -11.14 -7.59
N ARG A 40 -1.23 -10.50 -8.19
CA ARG A 40 0.00 -10.13 -7.46
C ARG A 40 -0.27 -9.07 -6.40
N LEU A 41 -1.12 -8.09 -6.71
CA LEU A 41 -1.56 -7.05 -5.78
C LEU A 41 -2.26 -7.65 -4.55
N ILE A 42 -3.22 -8.55 -4.76
CA ILE A 42 -3.94 -9.24 -3.67
C ILE A 42 -2.98 -10.13 -2.86
N ARG A 43 -2.09 -10.87 -3.54
CA ARG A 43 -1.09 -11.71 -2.86
C ARG A 43 -0.14 -10.87 -2.00
N PHE A 44 0.24 -9.68 -2.46
CA PHE A 44 1.07 -8.77 -1.68
C PHE A 44 0.33 -8.29 -0.43
N LEU A 45 -0.91 -7.81 -0.59
CA LEU A 45 -1.76 -7.40 0.53
C LEU A 45 -1.89 -8.49 1.60
N ILE A 46 -2.22 -9.72 1.20
CA ILE A 46 -2.40 -10.85 2.13
C ILE A 46 -1.09 -11.17 2.86
N LYS A 47 0.05 -11.18 2.15
CA LYS A 47 1.36 -11.44 2.75
C LYS A 47 1.76 -10.34 3.73
N SER A 48 1.60 -9.08 3.35
CA SER A 48 1.84 -7.93 4.22
C SER A 48 0.96 -8.01 5.47
N ALA A 49 -0.33 -8.32 5.33
CA ALA A 49 -1.27 -8.44 6.44
C ALA A 49 -0.88 -9.55 7.43
N ILE A 50 -0.55 -10.74 6.92
CA ILE A 50 -0.14 -11.87 7.76
C ILE A 50 1.16 -11.55 8.49
N LEU A 51 2.17 -11.01 7.80
CA LEU A 51 3.45 -10.67 8.41
C LEU A 51 3.25 -9.60 9.49
N LEU A 52 2.61 -8.50 9.13
CA LEU A 52 2.38 -7.37 10.02
C LEU A 52 1.54 -7.77 11.24
N GLY A 53 0.48 -8.54 11.03
CA GLY A 53 -0.35 -9.08 12.12
C GLY A 53 0.44 -10.00 13.06
N ARG A 54 1.25 -10.92 12.53
CA ARG A 54 2.08 -11.82 13.34
C ARG A 54 3.14 -11.07 14.14
N LYS A 55 3.75 -10.05 13.53
CA LYS A 55 4.73 -9.21 14.22
C LYS A 55 4.09 -8.37 15.32
N HIS A 56 2.96 -7.73 15.01
CA HIS A 56 2.21 -6.93 15.98
C HIS A 56 1.70 -7.76 17.17
N LEU A 57 1.42 -9.05 16.97
CA LEU A 57 1.09 -9.98 18.06
C LEU A 57 2.26 -10.31 18.97
N LYS A 58 3.50 -10.23 18.46
CA LYS A 58 4.72 -10.49 19.24
C LYS A 58 5.24 -9.22 19.92
N GLU A 59 5.25 -8.12 19.18
CA GLU A 59 5.68 -6.79 19.61
C GLU A 59 4.65 -5.78 19.07
N SER A 60 3.88 -5.16 19.96
CA SER A 60 2.83 -4.21 19.58
C SER A 60 3.43 -2.97 18.94
N TYR A 61 2.89 -2.58 17.79
CA TYR A 61 3.24 -1.34 17.10
C TYR A 61 2.31 -0.22 17.55
N ASP A 62 2.87 0.92 17.98
CA ASP A 62 2.09 2.11 18.32
C ASP A 62 1.67 2.90 17.07
N LEU A 63 2.50 2.87 16.02
CA LEU A 63 2.32 3.61 14.79
C LEU A 63 2.76 2.78 13.59
N ILE A 64 1.95 2.81 12.52
CA ILE A 64 2.25 2.16 11.25
C ILE A 64 2.10 3.20 10.16
N HIS A 65 3.18 3.40 9.42
CA HIS A 65 3.23 4.29 8.28
C HIS A 65 3.23 3.45 7.00
N VAL A 66 2.16 3.55 6.22
CA VAL A 66 1.99 2.85 4.96
C VAL A 66 2.31 3.80 3.82
N HIS A 67 3.42 3.53 3.15
CA HIS A 67 3.88 4.25 1.97
C HIS A 67 3.88 3.27 0.79
N SER A 68 2.76 3.17 0.09
CA SER A 68 2.68 2.26 -1.05
C SER A 68 1.65 2.65 -2.09
N VAL A 69 2.00 2.24 -3.31
CA VAL A 69 1.17 2.35 -4.48
C VAL A 69 0.95 0.92 -4.95
N PRO A 70 -0.28 0.41 -4.98
CA PRO A 70 -1.57 1.09 -4.75
C PRO A 70 -2.03 1.18 -3.27
N ASP A 71 -2.81 2.21 -2.97
CA ASP A 71 -3.20 2.66 -1.61
C ASP A 71 -4.01 1.66 -0.78
N PHE A 72 -4.49 0.54 -1.35
CA PHE A 72 -5.21 -0.47 -0.57
C PHE A 72 -4.29 -1.30 0.32
N GLU A 73 -2.96 -1.21 0.20
CA GLU A 73 -2.06 -1.90 1.12
C GLU A 73 -2.28 -1.46 2.57
N VAL A 74 -2.87 -0.28 2.78
CA VAL A 74 -3.22 0.20 4.13
C VAL A 74 -4.05 -0.83 4.91
N PHE A 75 -4.88 -1.62 4.24
CA PHE A 75 -5.69 -2.67 4.86
C PHE A 75 -4.85 -3.83 5.43
N ALA A 76 -3.57 -3.97 5.06
CA ALA A 76 -2.67 -4.92 5.73
C ALA A 76 -2.53 -4.61 7.23
N SER A 77 -2.72 -3.36 7.62
CA SER A 77 -2.64 -2.91 9.01
C SER A 77 -3.93 -3.09 9.82
N ILE A 78 -4.94 -3.79 9.28
CA ILE A 78 -6.23 -4.01 9.96
C ILE A 78 -6.10 -4.62 11.35
N ILE A 79 -5.29 -5.67 11.50
CA ILE A 79 -5.06 -6.33 12.80
C ILE A 79 -4.39 -5.36 13.79
N PRO A 80 -3.27 -4.71 13.46
CA PRO A 80 -2.70 -3.67 14.31
C PRO A 80 -3.66 -2.53 14.67
N LYS A 81 -4.44 -2.04 13.70
CA LYS A 81 -5.36 -0.91 13.92
C LYS A 81 -6.43 -1.26 14.96
N PHE A 82 -7.02 -2.45 14.85
CA PHE A 82 -7.97 -2.94 15.87
C PHE A 82 -7.35 -3.14 17.25
N LYS A 83 -6.02 -3.29 17.32
CA LYS A 83 -5.26 -3.41 18.56
C LYS A 83 -4.71 -2.07 19.09
N GLY A 84 -5.10 -0.96 18.47
CA GLY A 84 -4.76 0.39 18.94
C GLY A 84 -3.64 1.08 18.19
N ALA A 85 -3.02 0.43 17.20
CA ALA A 85 -1.99 1.06 16.37
C ALA A 85 -2.59 2.21 15.55
N LYS A 86 -1.90 3.36 15.52
CA LYS A 86 -2.25 4.47 14.65
C LYS A 86 -1.75 4.23 13.24
N ILE A 87 -2.56 4.56 12.24
CA ILE A 87 -2.23 4.32 10.82
C ILE A 87 -2.03 5.65 10.10
N ILE A 88 -0.85 5.86 9.53
CA ILE A 88 -0.56 6.95 8.60
C ILE A 88 -0.52 6.37 7.19
N LEU A 89 -1.29 6.93 6.27
CA LEU A 89 -1.24 6.59 4.85
C LEU A 89 -0.57 7.73 4.08
N ASP A 90 0.41 7.39 3.24
CA ASP A 90 1.17 8.35 2.46
C ASP A 90 0.95 8.12 0.96
N ILE A 91 0.14 9.01 0.37
CA ILE A 91 -0.32 8.91 -1.02
C ILE A 91 0.56 9.81 -1.90
N HIS A 92 1.33 9.17 -2.78
CA HIS A 92 2.22 9.86 -3.73
C HIS A 92 1.74 9.78 -5.18
N ASP A 93 1.11 8.68 -5.58
CA ASP A 93 0.71 8.44 -6.98
C ASP A 93 -0.81 8.31 -7.11
N LEU A 94 -1.41 9.08 -8.02
CA LEU A 94 -2.82 8.95 -8.38
C LEU A 94 -3.00 7.75 -9.33
N VAL A 95 -3.08 6.55 -8.76
CA VAL A 95 -3.36 5.30 -9.50
C VAL A 95 -4.58 5.42 -10.44
N PRO A 96 -5.70 6.08 -10.05
CA PRO A 96 -6.82 6.29 -10.96
C PRO A 96 -6.45 7.09 -12.21
N GLU A 97 -5.57 8.09 -12.09
CA GLU A 97 -5.13 8.94 -13.20
C GLU A 97 -4.11 8.23 -14.10
N PHE A 98 -3.18 7.47 -13.50
CA PHE A 98 -2.29 6.60 -14.26
C PHE A 98 -3.07 5.56 -15.09
N TYR A 99 -4.15 5.00 -14.53
CA TYR A 99 -5.01 4.08 -15.26
C TYR A 99 -5.71 4.76 -16.44
N ARG A 100 -6.21 5.97 -16.24
CA ARG A 100 -6.83 6.78 -17.31
C ARG A 100 -5.89 6.95 -18.50
N ASN A 101 -4.64 7.31 -18.23
CA ASN A 101 -3.63 7.54 -19.26
C ASN A 101 -3.12 6.23 -19.90
N LYS A 102 -3.05 5.12 -19.16
CA LYS A 102 -2.56 3.82 -19.67
C LYS A 102 -3.58 3.07 -20.53
N PHE A 103 -4.88 3.25 -20.30
CA PHE A 103 -5.93 2.49 -20.98
C PHE A 103 -6.85 3.32 -21.89
N ASN A 104 -6.64 4.64 -21.98
CA ASN A 104 -7.48 5.54 -22.80
C ASN A 104 -8.99 5.46 -22.46
N GLU A 105 -9.33 5.05 -21.23
CA GLU A 105 -10.72 4.88 -20.78
C GLU A 105 -11.24 6.18 -20.14
N GLY A 106 -12.48 6.56 -20.46
CA GLY A 106 -13.13 7.75 -19.90
C GLY A 106 -13.55 7.59 -18.43
N LYS A 107 -13.93 8.70 -17.78
CA LYS A 107 -14.39 8.76 -16.37
C LYS A 107 -15.58 7.85 -16.03
N SER A 108 -16.25 7.24 -17.02
CA SER A 108 -17.38 6.33 -16.82
C SER A 108 -16.99 4.87 -16.60
N SER A 109 -15.71 4.49 -16.77
CA SER A 109 -15.28 3.10 -16.56
C SER A 109 -15.54 2.64 -15.13
N ILE A 110 -16.18 1.48 -14.98
CA ILE A 110 -16.43 0.83 -13.68
C ILE A 110 -15.13 0.69 -12.88
N LEU A 111 -14.03 0.38 -13.56
CA LEU A 111 -12.74 0.20 -12.91
C LEU A 111 -12.18 1.52 -12.35
N TYR A 112 -12.36 2.64 -13.06
CA TYR A 112 -12.01 3.97 -12.53
C TYR A 112 -12.80 4.28 -11.25
N LYS A 113 -14.10 4.02 -11.24
CA LYS A 113 -14.94 4.19 -10.05
C LYS A 113 -14.50 3.28 -8.91
N CYS A 114 -14.13 2.04 -9.19
CA CYS A 114 -13.58 1.12 -8.19
C CYS A 114 -12.27 1.64 -7.60
N LEU A 115 -11.36 2.18 -8.43
CA LEU A 115 -10.09 2.75 -7.95
C LEU A 115 -10.32 3.96 -7.04
N ILE A 116 -11.21 4.88 -7.43
CA ILE A 116 -11.60 6.03 -6.58
C ILE A 116 -12.27 5.56 -5.29
N PHE A 117 -13.13 4.53 -5.35
CA PHE A 117 -13.75 3.98 -4.16
C PHE A 117 -12.71 3.39 -3.21
N ILE A 118 -11.77 2.60 -3.74
CA ILE A 118 -10.68 2.03 -2.95
C ILE A 118 -9.85 3.13 -2.29
N GLU A 119 -9.47 4.17 -3.03
CA GLU A 119 -8.73 5.32 -2.51
C GLU A 119 -9.48 5.99 -1.35
N LYS A 120 -10.79 6.25 -1.52
CA LYS A 120 -11.65 6.83 -0.47
C LYS A 120 -11.73 5.95 0.77
N VAL A 121 -11.88 4.63 0.61
CA VAL A 121 -11.93 3.70 1.75
C VAL A 121 -10.56 3.62 2.42
N SER A 122 -9.46 3.63 1.67
CA SER A 122 -8.10 3.67 2.22
C SER A 122 -7.84 4.92 3.06
N ILE A 123 -8.26 6.09 2.55
CA ILE A 123 -8.19 7.36 3.29
C ILE A 123 -9.02 7.27 4.57
N ALA A 124 -10.28 6.84 4.47
CA ALA A 124 -11.17 6.73 5.63
C ALA A 124 -10.70 5.71 6.68
N PHE A 125 -9.98 4.68 6.24
CA PHE A 125 -9.40 3.68 7.12
C PHE A 125 -8.17 4.21 7.88
N SER A 126 -7.52 5.27 7.40
CA SER A 126 -6.29 5.81 8.00
C SER A 126 -6.60 6.81 9.11
N ASP A 127 -5.75 6.89 10.14
CA ASP A 127 -5.87 7.92 11.18
C ASP A 127 -5.36 9.28 10.67
N HIS A 128 -4.30 9.25 9.85
CA HIS A 128 -3.75 10.43 9.18
C HIS A 128 -3.37 10.10 7.75
N VAL A 129 -3.47 11.10 6.86
CA VAL A 129 -3.07 10.98 5.47
C VAL A 129 -2.08 12.08 5.12
N ILE A 130 -0.96 11.69 4.53
CA ILE A 130 0.04 12.58 3.93
C ILE A 130 -0.16 12.52 2.41
N ILE A 131 -0.22 13.68 1.77
CA ILE A 131 -0.42 13.79 0.32
C ILE A 131 0.67 14.69 -0.24
N SER A 132 1.45 14.17 -1.17
CA SER A 132 2.65 14.83 -1.71
C SER A 132 2.39 15.84 -2.85
N ARG A 133 1.13 16.15 -3.20
CA ARG A 133 0.79 17.18 -4.21
C ARG A 133 -0.50 17.95 -3.93
N SER A 134 -0.51 19.21 -4.38
CA SER A 134 -1.53 20.25 -4.18
C SER A 134 -2.83 20.13 -5.03
N HIS A 135 -3.00 19.06 -5.82
CA HIS A 135 -4.14 18.92 -6.75
C HIS A 135 -5.35 18.13 -6.21
N PHE A 136 -5.29 17.59 -4.98
CA PHE A 136 -6.38 16.81 -4.38
C PHE A 136 -7.63 17.63 -4.00
N LYS A 137 -7.64 18.95 -4.30
CA LYS A 137 -8.76 19.86 -4.01
C LYS A 137 -10.03 19.63 -4.85
N THR A 138 -10.11 18.57 -5.66
CA THR A 138 -11.12 18.46 -6.73
C THR A 138 -11.97 17.19 -6.71
N TYR A 139 -12.07 16.50 -5.56
CA TYR A 139 -13.01 15.39 -5.37
C TYR A 139 -14.08 15.71 -4.33
#